data_AF-A0A939PIM0-F1
#
_entry.id   AF-A0A939PIM0-F1
#
_cell.length_a   1.000
_cell.length_b   1.000
_cell.length_c   1.000
_cell.angle_alpha   90.00
_cell.angle_beta   90.00
_cell.angle_gamma   90.00
#
_symmetry.space_group_name_H-M   'P 1'
#
loop_
_entity.id
_entity.type
_entity.pdbx_description
1 polymer ?
#
loop_
_entity_poly.entity_id
_entity_poly.type
_entity_poly.pdbx_seq_one_letter_code
_entity_poly.pdbx_strand_id
1 'polypeptide(L)'
;MLPGFTFHEGRHTHRTWLAEDLIPEVARAARLGHKMRGMGDVYEHVTPGMQRRVLEVLQARWVATLAALTPDERHQLIKIVPPGLV
;
A
#
# COMPACT_ATOMS: atom_id res chain seq x y z
N MET A 1 -9.68 3.92 15.61
CA MET A 1 -9.57 2.67 14.84
C MET A 1 -10.98 2.20 14.50
N LEU A 2 -11.21 1.75 13.26
CA LEU A 2 -12.50 1.18 12.87
C LEU A 2 -12.73 -0.15 13.64
N PRO A 3 -13.95 -0.44 14.12
CA PRO A 3 -14.24 -1.71 14.78
C PRO A 3 -13.87 -2.91 13.88
N GLY A 4 -13.08 -3.84 14.39
CA GLY A 4 -12.58 -5.01 13.64
C GLY A 4 -11.35 -4.75 12.76
N PHE A 5 -10.95 -3.49 12.55
CA PHE A 5 -9.75 -3.17 11.78
C PHE A 5 -8.53 -3.08 12.69
N THR A 6 -7.73 -4.15 12.70
CA THR A 6 -6.44 -4.19 13.40
C THR A 6 -5.30 -3.86 12.43
N PHE A 7 -4.10 -3.60 12.96
CA PHE A 7 -2.90 -3.42 12.13
C PHE A 7 -2.62 -4.63 11.21
N HIS A 8 -3.01 -5.84 11.64
CA HIS A 8 -2.88 -7.06 10.85
C HIS A 8 -3.75 -7.02 9.59
N GLU A 9 -4.99 -6.51 9.70
CA GLU A 9 -5.88 -6.34 8.56
C GLU A 9 -5.33 -5.33 7.55
N GLY A 10 -4.77 -4.22 8.04
CA GLY A 10 -4.10 -3.25 7.17
C GLY A 10 -2.93 -3.84 6.37
N ARG A 11 -2.16 -4.76 6.99
CA ARG A 11 -1.07 -5.49 6.32
C ARG A 11 -1.58 -6.45 5.25
N HIS A 12 -2.69 -7.16 5.48
CA HIS A 12 -3.32 -8.04 4.49
C HIS A 12 -3.91 -7.27 3.32
N THR A 13 -4.67 -6.20 3.60
CA THR A 13 -5.20 -5.31 2.56
C THR A 13 -4.08 -4.76 1.68
N HIS A 14 -2.99 -4.28 2.28
CA HIS A 14 -1.83 -3.77 1.52
C HIS A 14 -1.21 -4.86 0.64
N ARG A 15 -1.09 -6.11 1.12
CA ARG A 15 -0.60 -7.23 0.31
C ARG A 15 -1.50 -7.52 -0.89
N THR A 16 -2.81 -7.48 -0.71
CA THR A 16 -3.82 -7.71 -1.75
C THR A 16 -3.79 -6.60 -2.81
N TRP A 17 -3.77 -5.33 -2.40
CA TRP A 17 -3.71 -4.20 -3.34
C TRP A 17 -2.48 -4.23 -4.24
N LEU A 18 -1.30 -4.50 -3.68
CA LEU A 18 -0.11 -4.63 -4.51
C LEU A 18 -0.20 -5.82 -5.47
N ALA A 19 -0.95 -6.88 -5.11
CA ALA A 19 -1.20 -8.01 -6.01
C ALA A 19 -2.08 -7.61 -7.20
N GLU A 20 -3.17 -6.88 -6.93
CA GLU A 20 -4.08 -6.33 -7.94
C GLU A 20 -3.35 -5.39 -8.90
N ASP A 21 -2.37 -4.63 -8.39
CA ASP A 21 -1.53 -3.73 -9.19
C ASP A 21 -0.37 -4.45 -9.91
N LEU A 22 -0.40 -5.79 -9.91
CA LEU A 22 0.58 -6.68 -10.56
C LEU A 22 2.02 -6.46 -10.08
N ILE A 23 2.22 -6.05 -8.83
CA ILE A 23 3.55 -5.95 -8.24
C ILE A 23 4.13 -7.35 -8.00
N PRO A 24 5.36 -7.63 -8.48
CA PRO A 24 6.04 -8.90 -8.26
C PRO A 24 6.08 -9.30 -6.78
N GLU A 25 5.98 -10.60 -6.49
CA GLU A 25 5.96 -11.09 -5.11
C GLU A 25 7.19 -10.67 -4.30
N VAL A 26 8.38 -10.69 -4.90
CA VAL A 26 9.62 -10.22 -4.26
C VAL A 26 9.52 -8.77 -3.75
N ALA A 27 8.89 -7.89 -4.53
CA ALA A 27 8.71 -6.50 -4.16
C ALA A 27 7.60 -6.31 -3.11
N ARG A 28 6.52 -7.09 -3.20
CA ARG A 28 5.44 -7.10 -2.18
C ARG A 28 5.95 -7.59 -0.84
N ALA A 29 6.72 -8.69 -0.84
CA ALA A 29 7.30 -9.29 0.34
C ALA A 29 8.26 -8.31 1.01
N ALA A 30 9.19 -7.72 0.24
CA ALA A 30 10.11 -6.71 0.74
C ALA A 30 9.41 -5.47 1.32
N ARG A 31 8.38 -4.95 0.63
CA ARG A 31 7.59 -3.80 1.11
C ARG A 31 6.93 -4.07 2.46
N LEU A 32 6.46 -5.29 2.67
CA LEU A 32 5.80 -5.70 3.90
C LEU A 32 6.79 -6.26 4.95
N GLY A 33 8.07 -6.40 4.63
CA GLY A 33 9.05 -7.05 5.50
C GLY A 33 8.80 -8.55 5.69
N HIS A 34 8.15 -9.20 4.73
CA HIS A 34 7.98 -10.66 4.73
C HIS A 34 9.21 -11.33 4.12
N LYS A 35 9.62 -12.46 4.71
CA LYS A 35 10.60 -13.36 4.10
C LYS A 35 9.91 -14.19 3.03
N MET A 36 10.49 -14.29 1.82
CA MET A 36 9.94 -15.18 0.82
C MET A 36 10.19 -16.64 1.19
N ARG A 37 9.26 -17.52 0.82
CA ARG A 37 9.41 -18.97 1.03
C ARG A 37 9.98 -19.59 -0.25
N GLY A 38 10.87 -20.57 -0.11
CA GLY A 38 11.44 -21.31 -1.25
C GLY A 38 12.60 -20.58 -1.94
N MET A 39 12.81 -20.88 -3.22
CA MET A 39 13.96 -20.39 -4.00
C MET A 39 13.77 -18.99 -4.60
N GLY A 40 12.64 -18.32 -4.35
CA GLY A 40 12.35 -17.00 -4.94
C GLY A 40 13.42 -15.95 -4.61
N ASP A 41 13.89 -15.89 -3.36
CA ASP A 41 14.94 -14.95 -2.93
C ASP A 41 16.31 -15.23 -3.59
N VAL A 42 16.48 -16.40 -4.20
CA VAL A 42 17.71 -16.81 -4.89
C VAL A 42 17.73 -16.31 -6.33
N TYR A 43 16.56 -16.21 -6.98
CA TYR A 43 16.44 -15.87 -8.40
C TYR A 43 15.95 -14.46 -8.66
N GLU A 44 15.26 -13.84 -7.69
CA GLU A 44 14.69 -12.51 -7.84
C GLU A 44 15.23 -11.57 -6.76
N HIS A 45 15.71 -10.40 -7.21
CA HIS A 45 16.14 -9.33 -6.33
C HIS A 45 15.22 -8.14 -6.48
N VAL A 46 14.94 -7.47 -5.36
CA VAL A 46 14.23 -6.18 -5.38
C VAL A 46 15.09 -5.18 -6.13
N THR A 47 14.57 -4.68 -7.25
CA THR A 47 15.23 -3.62 -8.02
C THR A 47 14.72 -2.24 -7.60
N PRO A 48 15.49 -1.18 -7.83
CA PRO A 48 15.00 0.19 -7.65
C PRO A 48 13.74 0.50 -8.50
N GLY A 49 13.61 -0.13 -9.67
CA GLY A 49 12.42 0.01 -10.52
C GLY A 49 11.16 -0.57 -9.88
N MET A 50 11.27 -1.74 -9.25
CA MET A 50 10.17 -2.33 -8.49
C MET A 50 9.76 -1.46 -7.29
N GLN A 51 10.74 -0.89 -6.57
CA GLN A 51 10.45 0.03 -5.46
C GLN A 51 9.70 1.29 -5.93
N ARG A 52 10.15 1.90 -7.04
CA ARG A 52 9.44 3.03 -7.65
C ARG A 52 8.02 2.65 -8.04
N ARG A 53 7.84 1.48 -8.67
CA ARG A 53 6.53 1.01 -9.08
C ARG A 53 5.58 0.82 -7.89
N VAL A 54 6.07 0.27 -6.78
CA VAL A 54 5.29 0.18 -5.53
C VAL A 54 4.82 1.56 -5.05
N LEU A 55 5.68 2.58 -5.10
CA LEU A 55 5.30 3.94 -4.71
C LEU A 55 4.26 4.53 -5.67
N GLU A 56 4.46 4.37 -6.97
CA GLU A 56 3.54 4.88 -8.00
C GLU A 56 2.13 4.32 -7.84
N VAL A 57 1.98 3.01 -7.65
CA VAL A 57 0.65 2.39 -7.57
C VAL A 57 -0.07 2.76 -6.27
N LEU A 58 0.66 2.86 -5.15
CA LEU A 58 0.10 3.33 -3.88
C LEU A 58 -0.30 4.81 -3.96
N GLN A 59 0.52 5.64 -4.60
CA GLN A 59 0.20 7.05 -4.83
C GLN A 59 -1.04 7.19 -5.72
N ALA A 60 -1.15 6.39 -6.79
CA ALA A 60 -2.32 6.40 -7.66
C ALA A 60 -3.59 6.01 -6.90
N ARG A 61 -3.54 4.97 -6.06
CA ARG A 61 -4.68 4.58 -5.19
C ARG A 61 -5.06 5.66 -4.20
N TRP A 62 -4.08 6.35 -3.62
CA TRP A 62 -4.33 7.49 -2.72
C TRP A 62 -5.06 8.62 -3.44
N VAL A 63 -4.54 9.06 -4.59
CA VAL A 63 -5.14 10.15 -5.38
C VAL A 63 -6.53 9.77 -5.87
N ALA A 64 -6.73 8.55 -6.35
CA ALA A 64 -8.03 8.04 -6.78
C ALA A 64 -9.04 8.03 -5.62
N THR A 65 -8.61 7.59 -4.43
CA THR A 65 -9.44 7.64 -3.21
C THR A 65 -9.84 9.08 -2.89
N LEU A 66 -8.88 10.02 -2.87
CA LEU A 66 -9.17 11.42 -2.60
C LEU A 66 -10.14 12.05 -3.60
N ALA A 67 -10.04 11.67 -4.88
CA ALA A 67 -10.95 12.13 -5.93
C ALA A 67 -12.37 11.58 -5.76
N ALA A 68 -12.52 10.39 -5.17
CA ALA A 68 -13.79 9.73 -4.94
C ALA A 68 -14.50 10.18 -3.65
N LEU A 69 -13.82 10.87 -2.72
CA LEU A 69 -14.42 11.32 -1.47
C LEU A 69 -15.52 12.36 -1.70
N THR A 70 -16.63 12.18 -1.00
CA THR A 70 -17.65 13.22 -0.83
C THR A 70 -17.11 14.41 -0.02
N PRO A 71 -17.75 15.59 -0.09
CA PRO A 71 -17.35 16.75 0.73
C PRO A 71 -17.29 16.44 2.23
N ASP A 72 -18.25 15.68 2.74
CA ASP A 72 -18.31 15.31 4.16
C ASP A 72 -17.17 14.37 4.56
N GLU A 73 -16.89 13.35 3.74
CA GLU A 73 -15.77 12.42 3.99
C GLU A 73 -14.42 13.13 3.92
N ARG A 74 -14.24 14.05 2.96
CA ARG A 74 -13.04 14.89 2.87
C ARG A 74 -12.86 15.76 4.11
N HIS A 75 -13.95 16.35 4.61
CA HIS A 75 -13.91 17.15 5.83
C HIS A 75 -13.52 16.32 7.06
N GLN A 76 -14.00 15.07 7.17
CA GLN A 76 -13.57 14.17 8.23
C GLN A 76 -12.10 13.75 8.09
N LEU A 77 -11.62 13.50 6.86
CA LEU A 77 -10.23 13.14 6.61
C LEU A 77 -9.26 14.23 7.09
N ILE A 78 -9.55 15.51 6.79
CA ILE A 78 -8.71 16.65 7.20
C ILE A 78 -8.57 16.76 8.72
N LYS A 79 -9.55 16.28 9.50
CA LYS A 79 -9.45 16.26 10.97
C LYS A 79 -8.47 15.22 11.49
N ILE A 80 -8.16 14.20 10.70
CA ILE A 80 -7.35 13.05 11.09
C ILE A 80 -5.92 13.15 10.53
N VAL A 81 -5.75 13.80 9.37
CA VAL A 81 -4.44 14.02 8.75
C VAL A 81 -3.72 15.19 9.42
N PRO A 82 -2.45 15.06 9.84
CA PRO A 82 -1.67 16.17 10.39
C PRO A 82 -1.60 17.35 9.41
N PRO A 83 -1.62 18.60 9.90
CA PRO A 83 -1.45 19.76 9.02
C PRO A 83 -0.13 19.68 8.25
N GLY A 84 -0.17 19.90 6.93
CA GLY A 84 1.00 19.91 6.03
C GLY A 84 1.16 18.71 5.10
N LEU A 85 0.20 17.77 5.09
CA LEU A 85 0.22 16.56 4.26
C LEU A 85 -0.83 16.54 3.13
N VAL A 86 -1.58 17.63 2.97
CA VAL A 86 -2.63 17.83 1.95
C VAL A 86 -2.38 19.12 1.18
#